data_AF-A0AAD6Z2N5-F1
#
_entry.id   AF-A0AAD6Z2N5-F1
#
_cell.length_a   1.000
_cell.length_b   1.000
_cell.length_c   1.000
_cell.angle_alpha   90.00
_cell.angle_beta   90.00
_cell.angle_gamma   90.00
#
_symmetry.space_group_name_H-M   'P 1'
#
loop_
_entity.id
_entity.type
_entity.pdbx_description
1 polymer ?
#
loop_
_entity_poly.entity_id
_entity_poly.type
_entity_poly.pdbx_seq_one_letter_code
_entity_poly.pdbx_strand_id
1 'polypeptide(L)'
;TVVTREIRKYQKTTALLVPNAAFQRLVKEVVEDYKPDLCFQSAALEALQTVLQYLVSVFEDTKCAANHAHRDTMYVPPLHIFPCPLNILVLG
;
A
#
# COMPACT_ATOMS: atom_id res chain seq x y z
N THR A 1 -10.98 14.63 15.54
CA THR A 1 -10.24 13.55 16.25
C THR A 1 -8.85 13.41 15.64
N VAL A 2 -7.91 12.79 16.35
CA VAL A 2 -6.49 12.68 15.95
C VAL A 2 -6.34 12.00 14.57
N VAL A 3 -7.13 10.95 14.33
CA VAL A 3 -7.14 10.16 13.09
C VAL A 3 -7.42 11.00 11.83
N THR A 4 -8.45 11.85 11.85
CA THR A 4 -8.82 12.65 10.67
C THR A 4 -7.77 13.70 10.32
N ARG A 5 -7.04 14.19 11.32
CA ARG A 5 -5.92 15.13 11.12
C ARG A 5 -4.73 14.43 10.47
N GLU A 6 -4.45 13.20 10.87
CA GLU A 6 -3.37 12.40 10.30
C GLU A 6 -3.65 12.01 8.85
N ILE A 7 -4.86 11.55 8.54
CA ILE A 7 -5.27 11.22 7.15
C ILE A 7 -5.07 12.43 6.23
N ARG A 8 -5.55 13.61 6.63
CA ARG A 8 -5.38 14.84 5.84
C ARG A 8 -3.92 15.26 5.68
N LYS A 9 -3.09 15.01 6.70
CA LYS A 9 -1.64 15.28 6.64
C LYS A 9 -0.96 14.39 5.60
N TYR A 10 -1.20 13.08 5.66
CA TYR A 10 -0.61 12.11 4.73
C TYR A 10 -1.12 12.23 3.30
N GLN A 11 -2.39 12.59 3.10
CA GLN A 11 -2.93 12.85 1.76
C GLN A 11 -2.38 14.13 1.12
N LYS A 12 -1.97 15.13 1.93
CA LYS A 12 -1.41 16.39 1.44
C LYS A 12 0.07 16.27 1.06
N THR A 13 0.77 15.28 1.60
CA THR A 13 2.21 15.08 1.37
C THR A 13 2.45 13.83 0.53
N THR A 14 3.22 13.96 -0.55
CA THR A 14 3.67 12.81 -1.36
C THR A 14 5.00 12.24 -0.87
N ALA A 15 5.33 12.44 0.42
CA ALA A 15 6.54 11.88 1.00
C ALA A 15 6.43 10.35 1.07
N LEU A 16 7.56 9.67 0.93
CA LEU A 16 7.63 8.21 1.02
C LEU A 16 7.08 7.76 2.38
N LEU A 17 5.99 6.98 2.34
CA LEU A 17 5.27 6.53 3.54
C LEU A 17 6.12 5.56 4.37
N VAL A 18 7.05 4.86 3.72
CA VAL A 18 8.00 3.95 4.34
C VAL A 18 9.39 4.59 4.32
N PRO A 19 10.13 4.63 5.43
CA PRO A 19 11.49 5.16 5.46
C PRO A 19 12.43 4.38 4.52
N ASN A 20 13.20 5.09 3.70
CA ASN A 20 14.13 4.49 2.72
C ASN A 20 15.13 3.51 3.34
N ALA A 21 15.62 3.81 4.55
CA ALA A 21 16.55 2.93 5.25
C ALA A 21 15.91 1.59 5.65
N ALA A 22 14.64 1.59 6.09
CA ALA A 22 13.92 0.37 6.44
C ALA A 22 13.61 -0.43 5.17
N PHE A 23 13.19 0.25 4.11
CA PHE A 23 12.90 -0.37 2.82
C PHE A 23 14.14 -1.03 2.20
N GLN A 24 15.28 -0.34 2.22
CA GLN A 24 16.53 -0.85 1.70
C GLN A 24 17.00 -2.10 2.45
N ARG A 25 16.82 -2.16 3.78
CA ARG A 25 17.15 -3.36 4.58
C ARG A 25 16.30 -4.56 4.17
N LEU A 26 15.00 -4.35 3.98
CA LEU A 26 14.07 -5.41 3.57
C LEU A 26 14.35 -5.92 2.16
N VAL A 27 14.64 -5.03 1.21
CA VAL A 27 15.01 -5.43 -0.16
C VAL A 27 16.33 -6.22 -0.16
N LYS A 28 17.31 -5.81 0.65
CA LYS A 28 18.56 -6.55 0.80
C LYS A 28 18.32 -7.93 1.38
N GLU A 29 17.57 -8.04 2.48
CA GLU A 29 17.23 -9.32 3.12
C GLU A 29 16.63 -10.31 2.12
N VAL A 30 15.65 -9.89 1.32
CA VAL A 30 15.02 -10.75 0.31
C VAL A 30 15.99 -11.15 -0.80
N VAL A 31 16.85 -10.23 -1.26
CA VAL A 31 17.73 -10.50 -2.42
C VAL A 31 19.00 -11.26 -2.02
N GLU A 32 19.46 -11.11 -0.78
CA GLU A 32 20.57 -11.87 -0.21
C GLU A 32 20.36 -13.39 -0.38
N ASP A 33 19.10 -13.84 -0.20
CA ASP A 33 18.71 -15.25 -0.36
C ASP A 33 18.83 -15.77 -1.81
N TYR A 34 18.76 -14.89 -2.81
CA TYR A 34 18.87 -15.27 -4.23
C TYR A 34 20.28 -15.07 -4.78
N LYS A 35 20.91 -13.94 -4.45
CA LYS A 35 22.25 -13.59 -4.91
C LYS A 35 22.94 -12.69 -3.89
N PRO A 36 23.96 -13.20 -3.19
CA PRO A 36 24.73 -12.39 -2.23
C PRO A 36 25.51 -11.28 -2.95
N ASP A 37 25.81 -10.21 -2.21
CA ASP A 37 26.62 -9.06 -2.64
C ASP A 37 26.03 -8.16 -3.75
N LEU A 38 24.70 -8.04 -3.83
CA LEU A 38 24.06 -7.15 -4.79
C LEU A 38 23.99 -5.68 -4.29
N CYS A 39 24.55 -4.76 -5.09
CA CYS A 39 24.45 -3.32 -4.85
C CYS A 39 23.27 -2.73 -5.64
N PHE A 40 22.35 -2.06 -4.95
CA PHE A 40 21.21 -1.38 -5.58
C PHE A 40 21.51 0.09 -5.82
N GLN A 41 21.16 0.59 -7.00
CA GLN A 41 21.11 2.02 -7.28
C GLN A 41 19.94 2.66 -6.50
N SER A 42 20.13 3.90 -6.02
CA SER A 42 19.07 4.64 -5.31
C SER A 42 17.78 4.75 -6.13
N ALA A 43 17.89 5.06 -7.42
CA ALA A 43 16.76 5.13 -8.34
C ALA A 43 16.00 3.80 -8.48
N ALA A 44 16.69 2.66 -8.39
CA ALA A 44 16.05 1.34 -8.46
C ALA A 44 15.22 1.05 -7.19
N LEU A 45 15.71 1.47 -6.03
CA LEU A 45 14.95 1.35 -4.77
C LEU A 45 13.71 2.23 -4.77
N GLU A 46 13.80 3.46 -5.29
CA GLU A 46 12.65 4.37 -5.43
C GLU A 46 11.59 3.84 -6.41
N ALA A 47 12.04 3.26 -7.53
CA ALA A 47 11.14 2.61 -8.47
C ALA A 47 10.39 1.43 -7.81
N LEU A 48 11.08 0.63 -7.00
CA LEU A 48 10.45 -0.48 -6.29
C LEU A 48 9.46 0.00 -5.22
N GLN A 49 9.78 1.07 -4.50
CA GLN A 49 8.83 1.71 -3.57
C GLN A 49 7.58 2.23 -4.29
N THR A 50 7.74 2.77 -5.49
CA THR A 50 6.62 3.28 -6.30
C THR A 50 5.65 2.15 -6.67
N VAL A 51 6.16 0.95 -6.96
CA VAL A 51 5.29 -0.23 -7.20
C VAL A 51 4.54 -0.63 -5.93
N LEU A 52 5.19 -0.57 -4.77
CA LEU A 52 4.54 -0.86 -3.49
C LEU A 52 3.53 0.19 -3.07
N GLN A 53 3.60 1.39 -3.63
CA GLN A 53 2.58 2.42 -3.48
C GLN A 53 1.20 1.95 -3.99
N TYR A 54 1.15 0.90 -4.82
CA TYR A 54 -0.08 0.18 -5.19
C TYR A 54 -0.91 -0.26 -3.96
N LEU A 55 -0.26 -0.56 -2.84
CA LEU A 55 -0.96 -0.91 -1.60
C LEU A 55 -1.94 0.17 -1.14
N VAL A 56 -1.63 1.46 -1.37
CA VAL A 56 -2.55 2.56 -1.04
C VAL A 56 -3.86 2.44 -1.81
N SER A 57 -3.80 2.08 -3.10
CA SER A 57 -5.00 1.84 -3.92
C SER A 57 -5.82 0.66 -3.37
N VAL A 58 -5.16 -0.43 -2.96
CA VAL A 58 -5.84 -1.60 -2.37
C VAL A 58 -6.52 -1.23 -1.05
N PHE A 59 -5.91 -0.38 -0.24
CA PHE A 59 -6.51 0.11 1.01
C PHE A 59 -7.72 1.01 0.76
N GLU A 60 -7.70 1.83 -0.30
CA GLU A 60 -8.86 2.64 -0.70
C GLU A 60 -10.05 1.77 -1.11
N ASP A 61 -9.80 0.73 -1.92
CA ASP A 61 -10.83 -0.23 -2.33
C ASP A 61 -11.41 -1.00 -1.13
N THR A 62 -10.53 -1.45 -0.23
CA THR A 62 -10.94 -2.16 0.99
C THR A 62 -11.76 -1.28 1.91
N LYS A 63 -11.41 0.01 2.05
CA LYS A 63 -12.20 0.99 2.80
C LYS A 63 -13.58 1.18 2.17
N CYS A 64 -13.66 1.28 0.84
CA CYS A 64 -14.93 1.41 0.13
C CYS A 64 -15.85 0.21 0.41
N ALA A 65 -15.30 -1.01 0.34
CA ALA A 65 -16.02 -2.24 0.67
C ALA A 65 -16.47 -2.31 2.14
N ALA A 66 -15.63 -1.89 3.08
CA ALA A 66 -16.00 -1.83 4.50
C ALA A 66 -17.17 -0.86 4.75
N ASN A 67 -17.13 0.32 4.12
CA ASN A 67 -18.19 1.31 4.22
C ASN A 67 -19.50 0.83 3.56
N HIS A 68 -19.42 0.09 2.45
CA HIS A 68 -20.58 -0.55 1.83
C HIS A 68 -21.27 -1.55 2.79
N ALA A 69 -20.49 -2.22 3.63
CA ALA A 69 -20.99 -3.11 4.68
C ALA A 69 -21.38 -2.37 5.99
N HIS A 70 -21.43 -1.04 5.98
CA HIS A 70 -21.68 -0.18 7.16
C HIS A 70 -20.68 -0.40 8.32
N ARG A 71 -19.41 -0.66 8.00
CA ARG A 71 -18.32 -0.83 8.98
C ARG A 71 -17.23 0.21 8.77
N ASP A 72 -16.75 0.80 9.86
CA ASP A 72 -15.60 1.73 9.83
C ASP A 72 -14.24 1.02 9.97
N THR A 73 -14.25 -0.21 10.49
CA THR A 73 -13.05 -1.01 10.71
C THR A 73 -12.73 -1.86 9.48
N MET A 74 -11.54 -1.64 8.91
CA MET A 74 -11.00 -2.54 7.90
C MET A 74 -10.62 -3.89 8.54
N TYR A 75 -11.18 -4.97 8.03
CA TYR A 75 -10.70 -6.34 8.24
C TYR A 75 -9.95 -6.76 6.97
N VAL A 76 -8.90 -7.57 7.09
CA VAL A 76 -8.19 -8.11 5.92
C VAL A 76 -8.81 -9.47 5.59
N PRO A 77 -9.81 -9.56 4.69
CA PRO A 77 -10.10 -10.83 4.03
C PRO A 77 -8.90 -11.19 3.13
N PRO A 78 -8.69 -12.48 2.81
CA PRO A 78 -7.55 -12.88 1.98
C PRO A 78 -7.56 -12.08 0.68
N LEU A 79 -6.42 -11.45 0.36
CA LEU A 79 -6.19 -10.52 -0.77
C LEU A 79 -6.66 -11.04 -2.14
N HIS A 80 -6.96 -12.34 -2.25
CA HIS A 80 -7.51 -13.00 -3.43
C HIS A 80 -9.02 -12.75 -3.67
N ILE A 81 -9.74 -12.15 -2.71
CA ILE A 81 -11.21 -11.92 -2.79
C ILE A 81 -11.57 -10.49 -3.23
N PHE A 82 -10.61 -9.68 -3.70
CA PHE A 82 -10.93 -8.40 -4.33
C PHE A 82 -10.81 -8.46 -5.86
N PRO A 83 -11.67 -9.21 -6.59
CA PRO A 83 -12.26 -8.64 -7.77
C PRO A 83 -13.38 -7.74 -7.24
N CYS A 84 -13.14 -6.44 -7.09
CA CYS A 84 -14.23 -5.50 -7.31
C CYS A 84 -14.30 -5.32 -8.82
N PRO A 85 -15.02 -6.18 -9.59
CA PRO A 85 -15.36 -5.75 -10.93
C PRO A 85 -16.29 -4.55 -10.74
N LEU A 86 -16.11 -3.59 -11.63
CA LEU A 86 -16.95 -2.43 -11.96
C LEU A 86 -18.48 -2.66 -12.02
N ASN A 87 -19.04 -3.79 -11.56
CA ASN A 87 -20.38 -4.25 -11.86
C ASN A 87 -21.41 -4.15 -10.71
N ILE A 88 -21.00 -3.75 -9.50
CA ILE A 88 -21.94 -3.52 -8.38
C ILE A 88 -22.36 -2.04 -8.25
N LEU A 89 -21.67 -1.11 -8.93
CA LEU A 89 -22.02 0.32 -8.95
C LEU A 89 -22.95 0.74 -10.11
N VAL A 90 -23.38 -0.18 -11.01
CA VAL A 90 -24.28 0.13 -12.15
C VAL A 90 -25.72 -0.40 -11.94
N LEU A 91 -26.01 -1.07 -10.82
CA LEU A 91 -27.37 -1.46 -10.43
C LEU A 91 -27.74 -0.76 -9.12
N GLY A 92 -28.08 0.52 -9.25
CA GLY A 92 -28.62 1.38 -8.20
C GLY A 92 -29.13 2.67 -8.81
#